data_AF-A0A2W1BWA7-F1
#
_entry.id   AF-A0A2W1BWA7-F1
#
_cell.length_a   1.000
_cell.length_b   1.000
_cell.length_c   1.000
_cell.angle_alpha   90.00
_cell.angle_beta   90.00
_cell.angle_gamma   90.00
#
_symmetry.space_group_name_H-M   'P 1'
#
loop_
_entity.id
_entity.type
_entity.pdbx_description
1 polymer ?
#
loop_
_entity_poly.entity_id
_entity_poly.type
_entity_poly.pdbx_seq_one_letter_code
_entity_poly.pdbx_strand_id
1 'polypeptide(L)'
;MVLSRRNSMSLIETNQGDVEILSNNFIDKKLERLFFPLNLMQNLVLNPKYIIKQNRIKPNDVFNKFKIFLSMVIFLAVFAYRLCEVIFDENLRRYGSVKFLYFEIYSECFVYCTRSVVNCIVNLVQSKNFVAFVLTYQEIHRILTYEHMIKFYIIRNWVYFSIVFGYYIIVLVLIPLIFERWAFHFDINVFTYIILDANLIYTIALLKHLNDKVKQWNIEVVRSPHRICSERMFQVYVQIFECYEIYKNVVQENVS
;
A
#
# COMPACT_ATOMS: atom_id res chain seq x y z
N MET A 1 -51.81 21.02 -13.15
CA MET A 1 -50.97 20.65 -14.31
C MET A 1 -49.80 21.63 -14.35
N VAL A 2 -48.75 21.35 -13.57
CA VAL A 2 -47.60 22.26 -13.37
C VAL A 2 -46.40 21.61 -14.04
N LEU A 3 -45.90 22.27 -15.10
CA LEU A 3 -44.80 21.78 -15.93
C LEU A 3 -43.48 21.86 -15.14
N SER A 4 -42.94 20.66 -14.86
CA SER A 4 -41.62 20.44 -14.28
C SER A 4 -40.53 20.79 -15.29
N ARG A 5 -39.85 21.92 -15.05
CA ARG A 5 -38.70 22.40 -15.81
C ARG A 5 -37.45 21.73 -15.25
N ARG A 6 -37.04 20.61 -15.86
CA ARG A 6 -35.79 19.90 -15.57
C ARG A 6 -34.64 20.78 -16.09
N ASN A 7 -33.95 21.45 -15.17
CA ASN A 7 -32.69 22.13 -15.46
C ASN A 7 -31.61 21.07 -15.65
N SER A 8 -31.16 20.94 -16.90
CA SER A 8 -29.87 20.36 -17.28
C SER A 8 -28.76 21.27 -16.75
N MET A 9 -28.33 21.00 -15.52
CA MET A 9 -27.14 21.62 -14.93
C MET A 9 -25.91 20.87 -15.45
N SER A 10 -25.06 21.64 -16.11
CA SER A 10 -23.90 21.30 -16.93
C SER A 10 -22.79 20.54 -16.18
N LEU A 11 -22.39 19.41 -16.77
CA LEU A 11 -21.22 18.58 -16.45
C LEU A 11 -19.91 19.13 -17.05
N ILE A 12 -19.65 20.45 -16.95
CA ILE A 12 -18.45 21.06 -17.56
C ILE A 12 -17.79 22.01 -16.56
N GLU A 13 -17.14 21.46 -15.54
CA GLU A 13 -16.27 22.26 -14.64
C GLU A 13 -15.22 21.42 -13.88
N THR A 14 -14.68 20.33 -14.47
CA THR A 14 -13.76 19.43 -13.74
C THR A 14 -12.28 19.53 -14.11
N ASN A 15 -11.85 20.38 -15.07
CA ASN A 15 -10.44 20.37 -15.50
C ASN A 15 -9.59 21.57 -15.06
N GLN A 16 -10.17 22.62 -14.47
CA GLN A 16 -9.41 23.83 -14.11
C GLN A 16 -8.99 23.89 -12.63
N GLY A 17 -9.66 23.13 -11.75
CA GLY A 17 -9.28 23.00 -10.33
C GLY A 17 -8.11 22.05 -10.06
N ASP A 18 -7.85 21.09 -10.95
CA ASP A 18 -6.78 20.10 -10.79
C ASP A 18 -5.37 20.71 -10.93
N VAL A 19 -5.24 21.86 -11.60
CA VAL A 19 -3.93 22.49 -11.88
C VAL A 19 -3.38 23.24 -10.67
N GLU A 20 -4.24 23.78 -9.79
CA GLU A 20 -3.80 24.65 -8.68
C GLU A 20 -3.40 23.85 -7.43
N ILE A 21 -4.04 22.70 -7.18
CA ILE A 21 -3.73 21.78 -6.06
C ILE A 21 -2.33 21.13 -6.23
N LEU A 22 -1.80 21.08 -7.45
CA LEU A 22 -0.48 20.52 -7.76
C LEU A 22 0.70 21.45 -7.44
N SER A 23 0.46 22.71 -7.08
CA SER A 23 1.52 23.72 -6.96
C SER A 23 2.37 23.58 -5.69
N ASN A 24 1.90 22.88 -4.65
CA ASN A 24 2.61 22.81 -3.37
C ASN A 24 2.70 21.39 -2.75
N ASN A 25 3.11 20.40 -3.55
CA ASN A 25 3.37 19.03 -3.10
C ASN A 25 4.64 18.88 -2.22
N PHE A 26 4.95 19.87 -1.39
CA PHE A 26 6.11 19.85 -0.51
C PHE A 26 5.82 18.96 0.72
N ILE A 27 6.69 18.00 0.97
CA ILE A 27 6.61 17.13 2.13
C ILE A 27 7.54 17.61 3.25
N ASP A 28 7.03 17.66 4.47
CA ASP A 28 7.83 17.98 5.65
C ASP A 28 8.87 16.88 5.88
N LYS A 29 10.12 17.26 6.12
CA LYS A 29 11.23 16.31 6.34
C LYS A 29 10.98 15.31 7.48
N LYS A 30 10.19 15.71 8.49
CA LYS A 30 9.77 14.83 9.59
C LYS A 30 8.83 13.73 9.08
N LEU A 31 7.91 14.10 8.20
CA LEU A 31 6.93 13.18 7.61
C LEU A 31 7.57 12.29 6.54
N GLU A 32 8.48 12.83 5.75
CA GLU A 32 9.32 12.04 4.84
C GLU A 32 10.04 10.93 5.59
N ARG A 33 10.72 11.24 6.71
CA ARG A 33 11.39 10.25 7.55
C ARG A 33 10.43 9.23 8.17
N LEU A 34 9.20 9.63 8.49
CA LEU A 34 8.17 8.74 9.01
C LEU A 34 7.78 7.66 7.98
N PHE A 35 7.55 8.07 6.73
CA PHE A 35 7.14 7.17 5.66
C PHE A 35 8.30 6.50 4.92
N PHE A 36 9.53 6.98 5.11
CA PHE A 36 10.71 6.47 4.39
C PHE A 36 10.88 4.95 4.50
N PRO A 37 10.81 4.28 5.67
CA PRO A 37 11.00 2.84 5.75
C PRO A 37 9.91 2.06 5.00
N LEU A 38 8.67 2.57 5.06
CA LEU A 38 7.52 1.99 4.37
C LEU A 38 7.67 2.14 2.85
N ASN A 39 8.11 3.31 2.37
CA ASN A 39 8.36 3.52 0.95
C ASN A 39 9.59 2.76 0.46
N LEU A 40 10.63 2.62 1.27
CA LEU A 40 11.80 1.81 0.95
C LEU A 40 11.40 0.35 0.76
N MET A 41 10.61 -0.20 1.69
CA MET A 41 10.04 -1.55 1.58
C MET A 41 9.29 -1.72 0.26
N GLN A 42 8.38 -0.79 -0.07
CA GLN A 42 7.60 -0.83 -1.31
C GLN A 42 8.47 -0.72 -2.58
N ASN A 43 9.54 0.06 -2.53
CA ASN A 43 10.49 0.17 -3.65
C ASN A 43 11.31 -1.12 -3.84
N LEU A 44 11.75 -1.76 -2.76
CA LEU A 44 12.50 -3.03 -2.81
C LEU A 44 11.67 -4.15 -3.44
N VAL A 45 10.38 -4.19 -3.13
CA VAL A 45 9.44 -5.17 -3.68
C VAL A 45 8.86 -4.76 -5.05
N LEU A 46 9.48 -3.77 -5.71
CA LEU A 46 9.09 -3.25 -7.03
C LEU A 46 7.63 -2.77 -7.13
N ASN A 47 7.09 -2.27 -6.01
CA ASN A 47 5.70 -1.88 -5.89
C ASN A 47 5.49 -0.45 -5.33
N PRO A 48 6.17 0.58 -5.88
CA PRO A 48 6.03 1.94 -5.36
C PRO A 48 4.58 2.45 -5.47
N LYS A 49 4.04 2.96 -4.36
CA LYS A 49 2.71 3.58 -4.33
C LYS A 49 2.73 5.03 -4.87
N TYR A 50 3.84 5.73 -4.64
CA TYR A 50 4.12 7.09 -5.08
C TYR A 50 5.62 7.36 -5.04
N ILE A 51 6.05 8.53 -5.52
CA ILE A 51 7.46 8.94 -5.57
C ILE A 51 7.70 10.09 -4.61
N ILE A 52 8.73 9.97 -3.76
CA ILE A 52 9.30 11.11 -3.05
C ILE A 52 10.64 11.46 -3.71
N LYS A 53 10.77 12.68 -4.24
CA LYS A 53 12.02 13.18 -4.82
C LYS A 53 12.18 14.65 -4.46
N GLN A 54 13.32 15.01 -3.87
CA GLN A 54 13.65 16.40 -3.50
C GLN A 54 12.58 17.07 -2.62
N ASN A 55 12.14 16.39 -1.55
CA ASN A 55 11.06 16.85 -0.66
C ASN A 55 9.73 17.14 -1.39
N ARG A 56 9.51 16.57 -2.57
CA ARG A 56 8.23 16.64 -3.26
C ARG A 56 7.67 15.25 -3.45
N ILE A 57 6.38 15.13 -3.15
CA ILE A 57 5.62 13.92 -3.43
C ILE A 57 4.96 14.03 -4.81
N LYS A 58 5.08 12.99 -5.62
CA LYS A 58 4.51 12.93 -6.97
C LYS A 58 3.85 11.56 -7.20
N PRO A 59 2.80 11.50 -8.04
CA PRO A 59 2.26 10.23 -8.49
C PRO A 59 3.32 9.46 -9.27
N ASN A 60 3.07 8.17 -9.50
CA ASN A 60 4.02 7.31 -10.21
C ASN A 60 4.24 7.79 -11.67
N ASP A 61 5.50 8.06 -12.00
CA ASP A 61 5.94 8.35 -13.37
C ASP A 61 5.79 7.11 -14.27
N VAL A 62 5.82 7.32 -15.59
CA VAL A 62 5.73 6.25 -16.60
C VAL A 62 6.75 5.13 -16.35
N PHE A 63 7.97 5.48 -15.93
CA PHE A 63 9.01 4.50 -15.61
C PHE A 63 8.65 3.62 -14.41
N ASN A 64 8.06 4.19 -13.36
CA ASN A 64 7.64 3.39 -12.20
C ASN A 64 6.39 2.57 -12.50
N LYS A 65 5.47 3.08 -13.34
CA LYS A 65 4.36 2.29 -13.87
C LYS A 65 4.86 1.08 -14.67
N PHE A 66 5.89 1.28 -15.50
CA PHE A 66 6.54 0.18 -16.21
C PHE A 66 7.18 -0.83 -15.26
N LYS A 67 7.86 -0.39 -14.19
CA LYS A 67 8.40 -1.30 -13.15
C LYS A 67 7.31 -2.13 -12.48
N ILE A 68 6.20 -1.51 -12.09
CA ILE A 68 5.06 -2.21 -11.46
C ILE A 68 4.49 -3.25 -12.43
N PHE A 69 4.29 -2.88 -13.70
CA PHE A 69 3.80 -3.79 -14.73
C PHE A 69 4.78 -4.95 -14.98
N LEU A 70 6.08 -4.66 -15.09
CA LEU A 70 7.13 -5.66 -15.26
C LEU A 70 7.17 -6.63 -14.06
N SER A 71 7.04 -6.11 -12.84
CA SER A 71 6.95 -6.92 -11.62
C SER A 71 5.75 -7.89 -11.68
N MET A 72 4.58 -7.42 -12.11
CA MET A 72 3.40 -8.27 -12.30
C MET A 72 3.63 -9.36 -13.37
N VAL A 73 4.26 -9.02 -14.50
CA VAL A 73 4.54 -10.01 -15.56
C VAL A 73 5.52 -11.07 -15.08
N ILE A 74 6.60 -10.67 -14.41
CA ILE A 74 7.57 -11.60 -13.81
C ILE A 74 6.86 -12.52 -12.82
N PHE A 75 6.01 -11.96 -11.96
CA PHE A 75 5.23 -12.72 -11.00
C PHE A 75 4.35 -13.78 -11.68
N LEU A 76 3.56 -13.39 -12.68
CA LEU A 76 2.67 -14.32 -13.40
C LEU A 76 3.47 -15.42 -14.13
N ALA A 77 4.60 -15.07 -14.75
CA ALA A 77 5.46 -16.03 -15.41
C ALA A 77 6.03 -17.08 -14.44
N VAL A 78 6.40 -16.66 -13.23
CA VAL A 78 6.92 -17.54 -12.17
C VAL A 78 5.85 -18.50 -11.68
N PHE A 79 4.62 -18.01 -11.45
CA PHE A 79 3.51 -18.87 -11.06
C PHE A 79 3.13 -19.85 -12.16
N ALA A 80 3.12 -19.41 -13.43
CA ALA A 80 2.88 -20.28 -14.56
C ALA A 80 3.97 -21.37 -14.66
N TYR A 81 5.24 -21.01 -14.48
CA TYR A 81 6.36 -21.96 -14.46
C TYR A 81 6.20 -22.99 -13.33
N ARG A 82 5.92 -22.54 -12.10
CA ARG A 82 5.67 -23.43 -10.94
C ARG A 82 4.49 -24.37 -11.21
N LEU A 83 3.43 -23.86 -11.83
CA LEU A 83 2.27 -24.67 -12.18
C LEU A 83 2.63 -25.75 -13.22
N CYS A 84 3.41 -25.40 -14.24
CA CYS A 84 3.93 -26.37 -15.20
C CYS A 84 4.81 -27.43 -14.52
N GLU A 85 5.73 -27.03 -13.63
CA GLU A 85 6.61 -27.96 -12.90
C GLU A 85 5.78 -28.99 -12.11
N VAL A 86 4.76 -28.53 -11.38
CA VAL A 86 3.84 -29.42 -10.62
C VAL A 86 3.02 -30.34 -11.53
N ILE A 87 2.53 -29.84 -12.68
CA ILE A 87 1.70 -30.62 -13.61
C ILE A 87 2.54 -31.70 -14.32
N PHE A 88 3.79 -31.40 -14.66
CA PHE A 88 4.67 -32.31 -15.40
C PHE A 88 5.55 -33.21 -14.52
N ASP A 89 5.54 -33.05 -13.20
CA ASP A 89 6.27 -33.94 -12.29
C ASP A 89 5.61 -35.33 -12.19
N GLU A 90 6.25 -36.31 -12.83
CA GLU A 90 5.81 -37.70 -12.83
C GLU A 90 5.79 -38.34 -11.43
N ASN A 91 6.65 -37.90 -10.52
CA ASN A 91 6.71 -38.44 -9.16
C ASN A 91 5.47 -38.02 -8.39
N LEU A 92 5.09 -36.74 -8.46
CA LEU A 92 3.86 -36.21 -7.86
C LEU A 92 2.61 -36.89 -8.44
N ARG A 93 2.59 -37.18 -9.74
CA ARG A 93 1.46 -37.88 -10.38
C ARG A 93 1.26 -39.31 -9.87
N ARG A 94 2.31 -39.98 -9.39
CA ARG A 94 2.28 -41.39 -8.98
C ARG A 94 1.61 -41.60 -7.63
N TYR A 95 1.63 -40.61 -6.74
CA TYR A 95 0.96 -40.69 -5.45
C TYR A 95 -0.54 -40.37 -5.61
N GLY A 96 -1.43 -41.33 -5.30
CA GLY A 96 -2.88 -41.19 -5.51
C GLY A 96 -3.59 -40.20 -4.57
N SER A 97 -2.94 -39.80 -3.48
CA SER A 97 -3.45 -38.85 -2.47
C SER A 97 -3.43 -37.38 -2.93
N VAL A 98 -3.08 -37.10 -4.19
CA VAL A 98 -2.62 -35.79 -4.66
C VAL A 98 -3.75 -34.91 -5.20
N LYS A 99 -5.00 -35.39 -5.29
CA LYS A 99 -6.13 -34.54 -5.73
C LYS A 99 -6.31 -33.30 -4.86
N PHE A 100 -6.14 -33.43 -3.54
CA PHE A 100 -6.21 -32.30 -2.62
C PHE A 100 -5.03 -31.33 -2.81
N LEU A 101 -3.81 -31.85 -2.99
CA LEU A 101 -2.61 -31.05 -3.24
C LEU A 101 -2.71 -30.25 -4.56
N TYR A 102 -3.21 -30.86 -5.64
CA TYR A 102 -3.46 -30.14 -6.89
C TYR A 102 -4.48 -29.03 -6.67
N PHE A 103 -5.60 -29.33 -6.00
CA PHE A 103 -6.63 -28.33 -5.69
C PHE A 103 -6.04 -27.16 -4.88
N GLU A 104 -5.25 -27.45 -3.86
CA GLU A 104 -4.54 -26.46 -3.05
C GLU A 104 -3.65 -25.58 -3.93
N ILE A 105 -2.78 -26.17 -4.77
CA ILE A 105 -1.86 -25.43 -5.64
C ILE A 105 -2.61 -24.57 -6.67
N TYR A 106 -3.68 -25.09 -7.29
CA TYR A 106 -4.50 -24.32 -8.22
C TYR A 106 -5.21 -23.16 -7.51
N SER A 107 -5.78 -23.42 -6.33
CA SER A 107 -6.45 -22.39 -5.53
C SER A 107 -5.47 -21.32 -5.07
N GLU A 108 -4.26 -21.72 -4.66
CA GLU A 108 -3.16 -20.85 -4.30
C GLU A 108 -2.82 -19.98 -5.52
N CYS A 109 -2.41 -20.60 -6.62
CA CYS A 109 -2.05 -19.90 -7.87
C CYS A 109 -3.12 -18.88 -8.30
N PHE A 110 -4.39 -19.27 -8.30
CA PHE A 110 -5.51 -18.38 -8.65
C PHE A 110 -5.60 -17.16 -7.71
N VAL A 111 -5.53 -17.37 -6.39
CA VAL A 111 -5.58 -16.30 -5.39
C VAL A 111 -4.37 -15.36 -5.52
N TYR A 112 -3.16 -15.90 -5.67
CA TYR A 112 -1.94 -15.09 -5.79
C TYR A 112 -1.90 -14.31 -7.10
N CYS A 113 -2.27 -14.92 -8.23
CA CYS A 113 -2.35 -14.22 -9.51
C CYS A 113 -3.37 -13.09 -9.47
N THR A 114 -4.57 -13.36 -8.95
CA THR A 114 -5.63 -12.34 -8.80
C THR A 114 -5.15 -11.19 -7.93
N ARG A 115 -4.54 -11.48 -6.77
CA ARG A 115 -3.99 -10.46 -5.87
C ARG A 115 -2.89 -9.62 -6.53
N SER A 116 -2.01 -10.24 -7.31
CA SER A 116 -0.93 -9.55 -8.01
C SER A 116 -1.47 -8.60 -9.09
N VAL A 117 -2.43 -9.06 -9.89
CA VAL A 117 -3.12 -8.24 -10.90
C VAL A 117 -3.85 -7.07 -10.25
N VAL A 118 -4.63 -7.33 -9.21
CA VAL A 118 -5.33 -6.30 -8.43
C VAL A 118 -4.34 -5.27 -7.89
N ASN A 119 -3.28 -5.71 -7.21
CA ASN A 119 -2.27 -4.81 -6.65
C ASN A 119 -1.58 -3.97 -7.74
N CYS A 120 -1.33 -4.54 -8.92
CA CYS A 120 -0.82 -3.79 -10.08
C CYS A 120 -1.80 -2.69 -10.50
N ILE A 121 -3.08 -3.02 -10.72
CA ILE A 121 -4.13 -2.06 -11.11
C ILE A 121 -4.23 -0.93 -10.09
N VAL A 122 -4.30 -1.26 -8.79
CA VAL A 122 -4.33 -0.27 -7.71
C VAL A 122 -3.17 0.70 -7.81
N ASN A 123 -1.94 0.21 -7.97
CA ASN A 123 -0.77 1.09 -7.95
C ASN A 123 -0.62 1.93 -9.22
N LEU A 124 -1.21 1.48 -10.33
CA LEU A 124 -1.28 2.24 -11.57
C LEU A 124 -2.35 3.34 -11.52
N VAL A 125 -3.54 3.02 -11.01
CA VAL A 125 -4.72 3.92 -11.01
C VAL A 125 -4.72 4.85 -9.80
N GLN A 126 -4.48 4.32 -8.60
CA GLN A 126 -4.68 5.02 -7.33
C GLN A 126 -3.46 5.83 -6.87
N SER A 127 -2.39 5.92 -7.68
CA SER A 127 -1.17 6.66 -7.28
C SER A 127 -1.42 8.12 -6.91
N LYS A 128 -2.38 8.80 -7.57
CA LYS A 128 -2.79 10.17 -7.22
C LYS A 128 -3.48 10.22 -5.86
N ASN A 129 -4.32 9.25 -5.54
CA ASN A 129 -5.03 9.16 -4.27
C ASN A 129 -4.07 8.90 -3.11
N PHE A 130 -3.03 8.09 -3.30
CA PHE A 130 -1.96 7.95 -2.30
C PHE A 130 -1.19 9.26 -2.07
N VAL A 131 -0.98 10.08 -3.10
CA VAL A 131 -0.36 11.40 -2.94
C VAL A 131 -1.25 12.32 -2.11
N ALA A 132 -2.54 12.40 -2.47
CA ALA A 132 -3.53 13.17 -1.72
C ALA A 132 -3.59 12.72 -0.25
N PHE A 133 -3.62 11.40 -0.01
CA PHE A 133 -3.56 10.83 1.34
C PHE A 133 -2.38 11.35 2.16
N VAL A 134 -1.16 11.35 1.60
CA VAL A 134 0.03 11.80 2.33
C VAL A 134 -0.01 13.31 2.59
N LEU A 135 -0.53 14.10 1.65
CA LEU A 135 -0.67 15.56 1.82
C LEU A 135 -1.73 15.91 2.88
N THR A 136 -2.89 15.24 2.85
CA THR A 136 -3.92 15.41 3.88
C THR A 136 -3.41 14.94 5.25
N TYR A 137 -2.70 13.80 5.29
CA TYR A 137 -2.05 13.32 6.50
C TYR A 137 -1.01 14.31 7.04
N GLN A 138 -0.28 15.00 6.17
CA GLN A 138 0.66 16.04 6.57
C GLN A 138 -0.04 17.20 7.29
N GLU A 139 -1.18 17.64 6.79
CA GLU A 139 -1.91 18.76 7.41
C GLU A 139 -2.46 18.36 8.79
N ILE A 140 -3.07 17.17 8.88
CA ILE A 140 -3.48 16.56 10.16
C ILE A 140 -2.28 16.50 11.11
N HIS A 141 -1.12 16.08 10.59
CA HIS A 141 0.10 16.00 11.36
C HIS A 141 0.49 17.38 11.89
N ARG A 142 0.58 18.41 11.06
CA ARG A 142 0.96 19.77 11.49
C ARG A 142 0.10 20.31 12.62
N ILE A 143 -1.20 19.98 12.64
CA ILE A 143 -2.13 20.44 13.65
C ILE A 143 -2.04 19.63 14.95
N LEU A 144 -1.93 18.29 14.87
CA LEU A 144 -2.00 17.38 16.03
C LEU A 144 -0.62 16.92 16.57
N THR A 145 0.49 17.55 16.20
CA THR A 145 1.81 16.92 16.43
C THR A 145 2.38 17.12 17.82
N TYR A 146 2.73 15.98 18.41
CA TYR A 146 3.72 15.84 19.47
C TYR A 146 5.02 15.28 18.90
N GLU A 147 6.13 16.01 19.02
CA GLU A 147 7.40 15.62 18.41
C GLU A 147 7.94 14.26 18.89
N HIS A 148 7.68 13.91 20.16
CA HIS A 148 8.15 12.66 20.75
C HIS A 148 7.53 11.42 20.09
N MET A 149 6.25 11.49 19.69
CA MET A 149 5.55 10.38 19.05
C MET A 149 6.12 10.05 17.67
N ILE A 150 6.60 11.06 16.93
CA ILE A 150 7.18 10.86 15.59
C ILE A 150 8.40 9.94 15.65
N LYS A 151 9.31 10.19 16.59
CA LYS A 151 10.52 9.39 16.75
C LYS A 151 10.17 7.94 17.05
N PHE A 152 9.19 7.71 17.91
CA PHE A 152 8.69 6.37 18.21
C PHE A 152 8.12 5.67 16.97
N TYR A 153 7.32 6.37 16.16
CA TYR A 153 6.78 5.79 14.93
C TYR A 153 7.84 5.49 13.87
N ILE A 154 8.86 6.35 13.72
CA ILE A 154 10.00 6.08 12.82
C ILE A 154 10.71 4.79 13.26
N ILE A 155 11.03 4.65 14.54
CA ILE A 155 11.69 3.45 15.08
C ILE A 155 10.81 2.22 14.85
N ARG A 156 9.51 2.32 15.14
CA ARG A 156 8.55 1.23 14.93
C ARG A 156 8.50 0.77 13.46
N ASN A 157 8.48 1.70 12.50
CA ASN A 157 8.47 1.36 11.07
C ASN A 157 9.78 0.68 10.63
N TRP A 158 10.92 1.10 11.18
CA TRP A 158 12.20 0.42 10.96
C TRP A 158 12.23 -0.97 11.58
N VAL A 159 11.66 -1.17 12.77
CA VAL A 159 11.53 -2.50 13.37
C VAL A 159 10.68 -3.41 12.50
N TYR A 160 9.54 -2.95 11.99
CA TYR A 160 8.72 -3.72 11.05
C TYR A 160 9.49 -4.08 9.77
N PHE A 161 10.20 -3.12 9.18
CA PHE A 161 11.06 -3.36 8.03
C PHE A 161 12.11 -4.45 8.33
N SER A 162 12.88 -4.29 9.40
CA SER A 162 13.98 -5.20 9.75
C SER A 162 13.50 -6.61 10.09
N ILE A 163 12.35 -6.75 10.76
CA ILE A 163 11.79 -8.07 11.08
C ILE A 163 11.39 -8.80 9.81
N VAL A 164 10.68 -8.13 8.89
CA VAL A 164 10.20 -8.75 7.64
C VAL A 164 11.39 -9.16 6.78
N PHE A 165 12.22 -8.20 6.38
CA PHE A 165 13.33 -8.50 5.48
C PHE A 165 14.37 -9.40 6.16
N GLY A 166 14.60 -9.24 7.46
CA GLY A 166 15.49 -10.13 8.22
C GLY A 166 15.01 -11.57 8.23
N TYR A 167 13.72 -11.80 8.49
CA TYR A 167 13.12 -13.13 8.41
C TYR A 167 13.32 -13.76 7.03
N TYR A 168 13.02 -13.02 5.96
CA TYR A 168 13.15 -13.54 4.61
C TYR A 168 14.60 -13.75 4.16
N ILE A 169 15.54 -12.89 4.56
CA ILE A 169 16.97 -13.11 4.32
C ILE A 169 17.43 -14.39 5.03
N ILE A 170 17.00 -14.62 6.27
CA ILE A 170 17.32 -15.84 7.01
C ILE A 170 16.77 -17.07 6.27
N VAL A 171 15.52 -17.03 5.79
CA VAL A 171 14.93 -18.13 5.01
C VAL A 171 15.70 -18.38 3.71
N LEU A 172 16.05 -17.33 2.97
CA LEU A 172 16.82 -17.43 1.72
C LEU A 172 18.24 -17.98 1.93
N VAL A 173 18.86 -17.72 3.08
CA VAL A 173 20.22 -18.20 3.39
C VAL A 173 20.25 -19.58 4.04
N LEU A 174 19.29 -19.90 4.93
CA LEU A 174 19.30 -21.16 5.67
C LEU A 174 18.80 -22.35 4.84
N ILE A 175 17.74 -22.18 4.05
CA ILE A 175 17.16 -23.29 3.28
C ILE A 175 18.17 -23.90 2.27
N PRO A 176 18.99 -23.15 1.51
CA PRO A 176 20.00 -23.75 0.63
C PRO A 176 21.11 -24.48 1.39
N LEU A 177 21.41 -24.04 2.62
CA LEU A 177 22.42 -24.69 3.45
C LEU A 177 21.94 -26.05 3.99
N ILE A 178 20.63 -26.19 4.21
CA ILE A 178 20.01 -27.41 4.73
C ILE A 178 19.69 -28.39 3.60
N PHE A 179 19.20 -27.90 2.46
CA PHE A 179 18.79 -28.73 1.33
C PHE A 179 19.89 -28.71 0.25
N GLU A 180 20.59 -29.83 0.08
CA GLU A 180 21.69 -29.99 -0.90
C GLU A 180 21.30 -29.66 -2.36
N ARG A 181 20.00 -29.66 -2.67
CA ARG A 181 19.46 -29.22 -3.97
C ARG A 181 18.64 -27.96 -3.80
N TRP A 182 19.31 -26.82 -4.00
CA TRP A 182 18.64 -25.53 -4.12
C TRP A 182 17.95 -25.40 -5.48
N ALA A 183 16.63 -25.21 -5.46
CA ALA A 183 15.88 -24.96 -6.67
C ALA A 183 15.57 -23.46 -6.79
N PHE A 184 15.94 -22.86 -7.93
CA PHE A 184 15.74 -21.44 -8.20
C PHE A 184 14.27 -20.99 -8.06
N HIS A 185 13.29 -21.88 -8.28
CA HIS A 185 11.88 -21.55 -8.08
C HIS A 185 11.55 -21.18 -6.62
N PHE A 186 12.33 -21.67 -5.65
CA PHE A 186 12.12 -21.39 -4.23
C PHE A 186 12.38 -19.91 -3.93
N ASP A 187 13.49 -19.36 -4.43
CA ASP A 187 13.84 -17.94 -4.30
C ASP A 187 12.69 -17.02 -4.72
N ILE A 188 12.08 -17.34 -5.86
CA ILE A 188 11.07 -16.48 -6.45
C ILE A 188 9.72 -16.60 -5.71
N ASN A 189 9.39 -17.78 -5.19
CA ASN A 189 8.25 -17.95 -4.30
C ASN A 189 8.46 -17.14 -3.01
N VAL A 190 9.65 -17.19 -2.42
CA VAL A 190 9.97 -16.38 -1.23
C VAL A 190 9.84 -14.89 -1.53
N PHE A 191 10.33 -14.42 -2.68
CA PHE A 191 10.16 -13.03 -3.11
C PHE A 191 8.70 -12.62 -3.25
N THR A 192 7.84 -13.52 -3.74
CA THR A 192 6.39 -13.32 -3.80
C THR A 192 5.78 -13.08 -2.42
N TYR A 193 6.13 -13.92 -1.44
CA TYR A 193 5.63 -13.76 -0.08
C TYR A 193 6.10 -12.45 0.55
N ILE A 194 7.36 -12.04 0.30
CA ILE A 194 7.88 -10.73 0.72
C ILE A 194 7.02 -9.57 0.18
N ILE A 195 6.65 -9.59 -1.10
CA ILE A 195 5.81 -8.52 -1.71
C ILE A 195 4.48 -8.39 -0.97
N LEU A 196 3.84 -9.52 -0.64
CA LEU A 196 2.54 -9.54 0.00
C LEU A 196 2.61 -9.08 1.45
N ASP A 197 3.58 -9.58 2.22
CA ASP A 197 3.79 -9.15 3.61
C ASP A 197 4.16 -7.68 3.69
N ALA A 198 5.00 -7.20 2.77
CA ALA A 198 5.34 -5.80 2.64
C ALA A 198 4.10 -4.93 2.39
N ASN A 199 3.22 -5.33 1.48
CA ASN A 199 1.95 -4.65 1.23
C ASN A 199 1.03 -4.66 2.45
N LEU A 200 0.90 -5.80 3.12
CA LEU A 200 0.07 -5.94 4.32
C LEU A 200 0.57 -5.05 5.45
N ILE A 201 1.88 -5.05 5.71
CA ILE A 201 2.50 -4.26 6.77
C ILE A 201 2.43 -2.77 6.47
N TYR A 202 2.60 -2.37 5.21
CA TYR A 202 2.37 -1.00 4.78
C TYR A 202 0.95 -0.55 5.14
N THR A 203 -0.05 -1.34 4.75
CA THR A 203 -1.46 -1.15 5.05
C THR A 203 -1.74 -1.02 6.55
N ILE A 204 -1.27 -1.98 7.34
CA ILE A 204 -1.46 -2.00 8.80
C ILE A 204 -0.80 -0.77 9.44
N ALA A 205 0.42 -0.42 9.01
CA ALA A 205 1.14 0.71 9.56
C ALA A 205 0.42 2.05 9.27
N LEU A 206 -0.09 2.24 8.05
CA LEU A 206 -0.88 3.42 7.70
C LEU A 206 -2.16 3.54 8.53
N LEU A 207 -2.96 2.47 8.59
CA LEU A 207 -4.18 2.45 9.40
C LEU A 207 -3.90 2.70 10.88
N LYS A 208 -2.81 2.13 11.40
CA LYS A 208 -2.39 2.36 12.79
C LYS A 208 -2.00 3.82 13.03
N HIS A 209 -1.34 4.48 12.08
CA HIS A 209 -1.04 5.92 12.19
C HIS A 209 -2.31 6.78 12.19
N LEU A 210 -3.29 6.48 11.33
CA LEU A 210 -4.57 7.19 11.33
C LEU A 210 -5.33 6.98 12.65
N ASN A 211 -5.41 5.74 13.13
CA ASN A 211 -6.06 5.42 14.41
C ASN A 211 -5.41 6.18 15.57
N ASP A 212 -4.08 6.26 15.58
CA ASP A 212 -3.34 7.02 16.59
C ASP A 212 -3.63 8.53 16.47
N LYS A 213 -3.86 9.06 15.26
CA LYS A 213 -4.28 10.44 15.04
C LYS A 213 -5.71 10.73 15.51
N VAL A 214 -6.65 9.81 15.31
CA VAL A 214 -8.01 9.90 15.90
C VAL A 214 -7.93 9.98 17.42
N LYS A 215 -7.10 9.14 18.05
CA LYS A 215 -6.92 9.17 19.52
C LYS A 215 -6.33 10.49 19.99
N GLN A 216 -5.31 11.01 19.30
CA GLN A 216 -4.71 12.32 19.63
C GLN A 216 -5.74 13.44 19.50
N TRP A 217 -6.48 13.46 18.39
CA TRP A 217 -7.56 14.41 18.17
C TRP A 217 -8.59 14.40 19.31
N ASN A 218 -9.06 13.21 19.71
CA ASN A 218 -10.02 13.07 20.79
C ASN A 218 -9.50 13.63 22.14
N ILE A 219 -8.21 13.40 22.44
CA ILE A 219 -7.56 13.96 23.64
C ILE A 219 -7.52 15.49 23.58
N GLU A 220 -7.16 16.07 22.43
CA GLU A 220 -7.11 17.53 22.25
C GLU A 220 -8.49 18.20 22.37
N VAL A 221 -9.52 17.58 21.78
CA VAL A 221 -10.90 18.09 21.86
C VAL A 221 -11.39 18.13 23.31
N VAL A 222 -11.14 17.08 24.09
CA VAL A 222 -11.54 17.03 25.51
C VAL A 222 -10.75 18.04 26.36
N ARG A 223 -9.48 18.28 26.04
CA ARG A 223 -8.61 19.20 26.78
C ARG A 223 -8.85 20.69 26.47
N SER A 224 -9.51 21.01 25.36
CA SER A 224 -9.69 22.41 24.92
C SER A 224 -11.14 22.89 25.15
N PRO A 225 -11.46 23.47 26.33
CA PRO A 225 -12.82 23.92 26.65
C PRO A 225 -13.27 25.18 25.91
N HIS A 226 -12.44 25.76 25.02
CA HIS A 226 -12.75 27.01 24.32
C HIS A 226 -13.27 26.78 22.89
N ARG A 227 -14.44 27.38 22.60
CA ARG A 227 -15.18 27.26 21.32
C ARG A 227 -14.36 27.57 20.07
N ILE A 228 -13.39 28.48 20.12
CA ILE A 228 -12.59 28.86 18.93
C ILE A 228 -11.67 27.71 18.47
N CYS A 229 -11.35 26.76 19.35
CA CYS A 229 -10.63 25.54 18.98
C CYS A 229 -11.51 24.56 18.17
N SER A 230 -12.84 24.74 18.12
CA SER A 230 -13.74 23.76 17.54
C SER A 230 -13.67 23.69 16.02
N GLU A 231 -13.52 24.81 15.31
CA GLU A 231 -13.52 24.82 13.84
C GLU A 231 -12.29 24.10 13.28
N ARG A 232 -11.09 24.44 13.78
CA ARG A 232 -9.85 23.79 13.37
C ARG A 232 -9.83 22.30 13.74
N MET A 233 -10.30 21.95 14.93
CA MET A 233 -10.39 20.54 15.34
C MET A 233 -11.43 19.78 14.52
N PHE A 234 -12.56 20.39 14.17
CA PHE A 234 -13.55 19.78 13.29
C PHE A 234 -12.98 19.57 11.88
N GLN A 235 -12.23 20.54 11.35
CA GLN A 235 -11.54 20.40 10.06
C GLN A 235 -10.54 19.23 10.07
N VAL A 236 -9.76 19.08 11.15
CA VAL A 236 -8.86 17.93 11.31
C VAL A 236 -9.63 16.61 11.33
N TYR A 237 -10.78 16.56 12.00
CA TYR A 237 -11.64 15.36 12.00
C TYR A 237 -12.12 15.01 10.58
N VAL A 238 -12.59 16.01 9.82
CA VAL A 238 -13.00 15.83 8.42
C VAL A 238 -11.83 15.32 7.57
N GLN A 239 -10.63 15.88 7.73
CA GLN A 239 -9.43 15.42 7.02
C GLN A 239 -9.02 13.99 7.40
N ILE A 240 -9.14 13.62 8.68
CA ILE A 240 -8.89 12.23 9.13
C ILE A 240 -9.88 11.29 8.45
N PHE A 241 -11.17 11.66 8.43
CA PHE A 241 -12.21 10.89 7.78
C PHE A 241 -11.96 10.76 6.27
N GLU A 242 -11.54 11.85 5.61
CA GLU A 242 -11.14 11.86 4.21
C GLU A 242 -9.96 10.90 3.94
N CYS A 243 -8.95 10.87 4.82
CA CYS A 243 -7.88 9.88 4.74
C CYS A 243 -8.40 8.43 4.81
N TYR A 244 -9.39 8.16 5.68
CA TYR A 244 -10.02 6.84 5.74
C TYR A 244 -10.81 6.50 4.49
N GLU A 245 -11.59 7.44 3.94
CA GLU A 245 -12.34 7.21 2.70
C GLU A 245 -11.41 7.00 1.50
N ILE A 246 -10.33 7.79 1.38
CA ILE A 246 -9.29 7.54 0.35
C ILE A 246 -8.74 6.12 0.51
N TYR A 247 -8.36 5.75 1.73
CA TYR A 247 -7.78 4.43 1.99
C TYR A 247 -8.79 3.29 1.73
N LYS A 248 -10.04 3.49 2.13
CA LYS A 248 -11.15 2.56 1.91
C LYS A 248 -11.41 2.38 0.43
N ASN A 249 -11.46 3.44 -0.38
CA ASN A 249 -11.63 3.32 -1.83
C ASN A 249 -10.47 2.55 -2.45
N VAL A 250 -9.25 2.84 -2.02
CA VAL A 250 -8.04 2.13 -2.46
C VAL A 250 -8.05 0.64 -2.12
N VAL A 251 -8.69 0.22 -1.02
CA VAL A 251 -8.70 -1.18 -0.57
C VAL A 251 -9.97 -1.93 -1.00
N GLN A 252 -11.14 -1.31 -0.85
CA GLN A 252 -12.46 -1.93 -1.07
C GLN A 252 -12.88 -1.97 -2.54
N GLU A 253 -12.56 -0.98 -3.37
CA GLU A 253 -12.92 -1.00 -4.81
C GLU A 253 -12.29 -2.17 -5.57
N ASN A 254 -11.34 -2.88 -4.95
CA ASN A 254 -10.72 -4.07 -5.55
C ASN A 254 -11.36 -5.39 -5.13
N VAL A 255 -12.31 -5.36 -4.19
CA VAL A 255 -12.98 -6.55 -3.65
C VAL A 255 -14.43 -6.64 -4.15
N SER A 256 -14.99 -5.53 -4.63
CA SER A 256 -16.31 -5.42 -5.27
C SER A 256 -16.25 -5.71 -6.76
#